data_AF-A0A9E8AY11-F1
#
_entry.id   AF-A0A9E8AY11-F1
#
_cell.length_a   1.000
_cell.length_b   1.000
_cell.length_c   1.000
_cell.angle_alpha   90.00
_cell.angle_beta   90.00
_cell.angle_gamma   90.00
#
_symmetry.space_group_name_H-M   'P 1'
#
loop_
_entity.id
_entity.type
_entity.pdbx_description
1 polymer ?
#
loop_
_entity_poly.entity_id
_entity_poly.type
_entity_poly.pdbx_seq_one_letter_code
_entity_poly.pdbx_strand_id
1 'polypeptide(L)'
;MAVRFGLLLMAALVSLPSLSSAQDVVARLKGEGLEERFTEEASVSGRVVAGVLAGSATASDALALYASATRASDDICVRVISRDGLYWSENTFTWPDGADSGVVPLEYQSRYRDQLAGYDAKDLAILGYEGDCRQVPDGPVLVAARGTDQQQPATLDILVNSGRSDTFAVLTNLANGPKTLACQTITAGRRTGYDTVCTVPLAETPDNGLLEIRIMRRRFDRMMPATSLVVHLPVNGIR
;
A
#
# COMPACT_ATOMS: atom_id res chain seq x y z
N MET A 1 86.89 4.26 -2.45
CA MET A 1 85.58 4.04 -1.80
C MET A 1 84.59 5.03 -2.39
N ALA A 2 83.68 4.57 -3.25
CA ALA A 2 82.61 5.40 -3.81
C ALA A 2 81.32 4.58 -3.70
N VAL A 3 80.40 5.01 -2.84
CA VAL A 3 79.12 4.35 -2.59
C VAL A 3 78.11 4.87 -3.61
N ARG A 4 77.56 3.98 -4.45
CA ARG A 4 76.42 4.27 -5.35
C ARG A 4 75.14 3.94 -4.60
N PHE A 5 74.29 4.93 -4.35
CA PHE A 5 72.91 4.72 -3.89
C PHE A 5 72.00 4.59 -5.13
N GLY A 6 71.39 3.41 -5.29
CA GLY A 6 70.34 3.18 -6.27
C GLY A 6 68.99 3.66 -5.74
N LEU A 7 68.30 4.49 -6.52
CA LEU A 7 66.93 4.91 -6.26
C LEU A 7 65.98 3.88 -6.91
N LEU A 8 65.24 3.12 -6.10
CA LEU A 8 64.13 2.29 -6.53
C LEU A 8 62.84 3.12 -6.45
N LEU A 9 62.24 3.44 -7.61
CA LEU A 9 60.92 4.06 -7.70
C LEU A 9 59.85 2.97 -7.51
N MET A 10 59.16 2.96 -6.37
CA MET A 10 57.92 2.19 -6.20
C MET A 10 56.75 2.95 -6.81
N ALA A 11 56.17 2.41 -7.88
CA ALA A 11 54.92 2.90 -8.46
C ALA A 11 53.73 2.43 -7.60
N ALA A 12 53.10 3.35 -6.87
CA ALA A 12 51.88 3.09 -6.13
C ALA A 12 50.69 3.01 -7.10
N LEU A 13 50.15 1.80 -7.30
CA LEU A 13 48.86 1.58 -7.96
C LEU A 13 47.75 2.17 -7.07
N VAL A 14 47.18 3.30 -7.49
CA VAL A 14 45.99 3.90 -6.87
C VAL A 14 44.78 3.13 -7.38
N SER A 15 44.23 2.26 -6.54
CA SER A 15 42.94 1.60 -6.75
C SER A 15 41.82 2.63 -6.62
N LEU A 16 41.24 3.03 -7.76
CA LEU A 16 40.03 3.85 -7.79
C LEU A 16 38.85 3.01 -7.27
N PRO A 17 38.15 3.44 -6.21
CA PRO A 17 36.98 2.73 -5.72
C PRO A 17 35.85 2.82 -6.76
N SER A 18 35.34 1.67 -7.18
CA SER A 18 34.13 1.60 -7.99
C SER A 18 32.95 2.15 -7.18
N LEU A 19 32.42 3.29 -7.61
CA LEU A 19 31.16 3.83 -7.09
C LEU A 19 30.03 2.90 -7.53
N SER A 20 29.69 1.93 -6.68
CA SER A 20 28.45 1.16 -6.82
C SER A 20 27.30 2.10 -6.50
N SER A 21 26.51 2.49 -7.50
CA SER A 21 25.26 3.21 -7.27
C SER A 21 24.26 2.20 -6.71
N ALA A 22 23.83 2.40 -5.46
CA ALA A 22 22.69 1.70 -4.91
C ALA A 22 21.49 2.00 -5.82
N GLN A 23 20.92 0.97 -6.46
CA GLN A 23 19.67 1.14 -7.21
C GLN A 23 18.57 1.44 -6.20
N ASP A 24 17.84 2.54 -6.41
CA ASP A 24 16.70 2.88 -5.57
C ASP A 24 15.65 1.76 -5.67
N VAL A 25 15.25 1.21 -4.52
CA VAL A 25 14.26 0.14 -4.39
C VAL A 25 12.87 0.74 -4.60
N VAL A 26 12.49 0.96 -5.86
CA VAL A 26 11.21 1.56 -6.27
C VAL A 26 10.49 0.63 -7.25
N ALA A 27 9.20 0.38 -7.02
CA ALA A 27 8.36 -0.37 -7.94
C ALA A 27 8.00 0.49 -9.16
N ARG A 28 8.35 0.00 -10.35
CA ARG A 28 8.28 0.77 -11.60
C ARG A 28 6.98 0.55 -12.32
N LEU A 29 6.46 1.60 -12.93
CA LEU A 29 5.24 1.52 -13.70
C LEU A 29 5.44 0.68 -14.96
N LYS A 30 4.52 -0.24 -15.24
CA LYS A 30 4.48 -1.04 -16.47
C LYS A 30 3.64 -0.32 -17.52
N GLY A 31 4.27 0.56 -18.30
CA GLY A 31 3.62 1.33 -19.35
C GLY A 31 4.24 2.72 -19.50
N GLU A 32 3.65 3.54 -20.37
CA GLU A 32 4.17 4.90 -20.65
C GLU A 32 3.62 5.98 -19.70
N GLY A 33 2.56 5.67 -18.96
CA GLY A 33 1.92 6.60 -18.04
C GLY A 33 0.77 5.95 -17.28
N LEU A 34 0.30 6.60 -16.21
CA LEU A 34 -0.78 6.07 -15.40
C LEU A 34 -2.10 6.06 -16.19
N GLU A 35 -2.80 4.94 -16.16
CA GLU A 35 -4.23 4.88 -16.46
C GLU A 35 -4.99 5.48 -15.27
N GLU A 36 -5.32 6.77 -15.42
CA GLU A 36 -5.95 7.56 -14.37
C GLU A 36 -6.99 8.54 -14.95
N ARG A 37 -7.95 8.93 -14.11
CA ARG A 37 -8.96 9.94 -14.44
C ARG A 37 -9.29 10.78 -13.22
N PHE A 38 -9.59 12.04 -13.49
CA PHE A 38 -10.21 12.96 -12.55
C PHE A 38 -11.48 13.50 -13.19
N THR A 39 -12.64 13.26 -12.57
CA THR A 39 -13.95 13.65 -13.11
C THR A 39 -14.62 14.70 -12.22
N GLU A 40 -15.57 15.45 -12.77
CA GLU A 40 -16.36 16.42 -11.98
C GLU A 40 -17.44 15.73 -11.14
N GLU A 41 -17.98 14.64 -11.67
CA GLU A 41 -18.97 13.79 -11.02
C GLU A 41 -18.36 12.43 -10.65
N ALA A 42 -18.66 11.98 -9.44
CA ALA A 42 -18.16 10.72 -8.91
C ALA A 42 -19.03 9.55 -9.38
N SER A 43 -18.41 8.49 -9.88
CA SER A 43 -19.09 7.21 -10.12
C SER A 43 -18.93 6.30 -8.91
N VAL A 44 -19.98 5.54 -8.58
CA VAL A 44 -19.92 4.56 -7.50
C VAL A 44 -19.18 3.31 -7.98
N SER A 45 -18.06 2.97 -7.33
CA SER A 45 -17.17 1.88 -7.77
C SER A 45 -17.74 0.47 -7.53
N GLY A 46 -18.91 0.34 -6.91
CA GLY A 46 -19.60 -0.92 -6.58
C GLY A 46 -18.88 -1.79 -5.53
N ARG A 47 -17.56 -1.62 -5.37
CA ARG A 47 -16.75 -2.34 -4.39
C ARG A 47 -16.98 -1.82 -2.98
N VAL A 48 -17.02 -2.75 -2.05
CA VAL A 48 -17.21 -2.47 -0.62
C VAL A 48 -15.91 -1.98 0.00
N VAL A 49 -14.80 -2.64 -0.28
CA VAL A 49 -13.47 -2.24 0.21
C VAL A 49 -12.84 -1.33 -0.84
N ALA A 50 -12.52 -0.11 -0.44
CA ALA A 50 -11.88 0.89 -1.29
C ALA A 50 -10.36 0.90 -1.13
N GLY A 51 -9.84 0.53 0.04
CA GLY A 51 -8.40 0.52 0.33
C GLY A 51 -8.04 -0.10 1.67
N VAL A 52 -6.77 -0.48 1.81
CA VAL A 52 -6.15 -0.94 3.06
C VAL A 52 -4.87 -0.12 3.27
N LEU A 53 -4.92 0.81 4.22
CA LEU A 53 -3.79 1.70 4.53
C LEU A 53 -3.15 1.30 5.85
N ALA A 54 -1.86 1.55 5.99
CA ALA A 54 -1.21 1.68 7.30
C ALA A 54 -1.83 2.85 8.07
N GLY A 55 -2.09 2.66 9.37
CA GLY A 55 -2.65 3.71 10.23
C GLY A 55 -1.71 4.92 10.44
N SER A 56 -0.44 4.79 10.07
CA SER A 56 0.56 5.86 10.03
C SER A 56 0.56 6.67 8.73
N ALA A 57 -0.39 6.41 7.80
CA ALA A 57 -0.50 7.16 6.56
C ALA A 57 -0.59 8.68 6.81
N THR A 58 0.08 9.44 5.96
CA THR A 58 0.15 10.91 5.99
C THR A 58 -0.38 11.53 4.69
N ALA A 59 -0.72 12.82 4.72
CA ALA A 59 -1.13 13.54 3.52
C ALA A 59 0.08 13.72 2.59
N SER A 60 0.12 12.95 1.51
CA SER A 60 1.21 12.95 0.53
C SER A 60 0.75 12.35 -0.79
N ASP A 61 1.28 12.79 -1.93
CA ASP A 61 1.08 12.11 -3.21
C ASP A 61 2.06 10.92 -3.42
N ALA A 62 3.03 10.74 -2.50
CA ALA A 62 3.92 9.59 -2.49
C ALA A 62 3.19 8.34 -1.98
N LEU A 63 3.00 7.38 -2.88
CA LEU A 63 2.33 6.11 -2.61
C LEU A 63 3.35 4.99 -2.50
N ALA A 64 3.12 4.06 -1.59
CA ALA A 64 3.99 2.91 -1.38
C ALA A 64 3.19 1.68 -0.93
N LEU A 65 3.81 0.51 -1.00
CA LEU A 65 3.25 -0.74 -0.48
C LEU A 65 4.25 -1.39 0.46
N TYR A 66 3.76 -2.03 1.51
CA TYR A 66 4.61 -2.92 2.30
C TYR A 66 4.84 -4.20 1.50
N ALA A 67 6.10 -4.65 1.46
CA ALA A 67 6.44 -5.95 0.94
C ALA A 67 5.79 -7.06 1.79
N SER A 68 5.39 -8.14 1.13
CA SER A 68 4.89 -9.35 1.76
C SER A 68 6.00 -10.41 1.82
N ALA A 69 5.94 -11.34 2.77
CA ALA A 69 6.96 -12.40 2.90
C ALA A 69 6.85 -13.44 1.78
N THR A 70 5.73 -13.43 1.06
CA THR A 70 5.35 -14.46 0.10
C THR A 70 4.90 -13.77 -1.18
N ARG A 71 5.87 -13.23 -1.93
CA ARG A 71 5.64 -12.68 -3.27
C ARG A 71 5.25 -13.81 -4.23
N ALA A 72 4.03 -13.78 -4.72
CA ALA A 72 3.46 -14.70 -5.68
C ALA A 72 3.64 -14.24 -7.14
N SER A 73 3.94 -12.96 -7.36
CA SER A 73 4.14 -12.39 -8.69
C SER A 73 5.18 -11.27 -8.70
N ASP A 74 5.82 -11.10 -9.85
CA ASP A 74 6.71 -9.96 -10.03
C ASP A 74 6.00 -8.64 -10.25
N ASP A 75 4.74 -8.72 -10.68
CA ASP A 75 3.87 -7.58 -10.94
C ASP A 75 2.95 -7.30 -9.73
N ILE A 76 2.42 -6.09 -9.68
CA ILE A 76 1.48 -5.60 -8.68
C ILE A 76 0.41 -4.78 -9.38
N CYS A 77 -0.85 -5.13 -9.16
CA CYS A 77 -1.97 -4.29 -9.56
C CYS A 77 -2.29 -3.31 -8.43
N VAL A 78 -2.18 -2.02 -8.72
CA VAL A 78 -2.50 -0.95 -7.78
C VAL A 78 -3.70 -0.16 -8.27
N ARG A 79 -4.73 -0.10 -7.44
CA ARG A 79 -5.94 0.70 -7.63
C ARG A 79 -5.96 1.82 -6.62
N VAL A 80 -6.22 3.04 -7.09
CA VAL A 80 -6.34 4.23 -6.25
C VAL A 80 -7.70 4.88 -6.50
N ILE A 81 -8.37 5.31 -5.43
CA ILE A 81 -9.62 6.08 -5.51
C ILE A 81 -9.64 7.15 -4.41
N SER A 82 -10.07 8.37 -4.73
CA SER A 82 -10.27 9.40 -3.71
C SER A 82 -11.57 9.17 -2.92
N ARG A 83 -11.62 9.68 -1.69
CA ARG A 83 -12.81 9.61 -0.82
C ARG A 83 -14.06 10.19 -1.47
N ASP A 84 -13.89 11.30 -2.17
CA ASP A 84 -14.99 11.96 -2.88
C ASP A 84 -15.37 11.26 -4.20
N GLY A 85 -14.59 10.28 -4.65
CA GLY A 85 -14.80 9.47 -5.85
C GLY A 85 -14.47 10.18 -7.17
N LEU A 86 -13.83 11.36 -7.12
CA LEU A 86 -13.47 12.13 -8.31
C LEU A 86 -12.21 11.60 -9.00
N TYR A 87 -11.26 11.11 -8.22
CA TYR A 87 -10.03 10.52 -8.74
C TYR A 87 -10.11 9.00 -8.74
N TRP A 88 -9.63 8.39 -9.82
CA TRP A 88 -9.44 6.94 -9.93
C TRP A 88 -8.22 6.62 -10.80
N SER A 89 -7.48 5.57 -10.44
CA SER A 89 -6.45 4.98 -11.28
C SER A 89 -6.38 3.47 -11.08
N GLU A 90 -5.95 2.72 -12.10
CA GLU A 90 -5.61 1.30 -12.01
C GLU A 90 -4.38 1.01 -12.85
N ASN A 91 -3.29 0.55 -12.23
CA ASN A 91 -2.00 0.46 -12.89
C ASN A 91 -1.21 -0.76 -12.42
N THR A 92 -0.49 -1.38 -13.36
CA THR A 92 0.43 -2.48 -13.03
C THR A 92 1.83 -1.92 -12.79
N PHE A 93 2.45 -2.31 -11.69
CA PHE A 93 3.83 -2.00 -11.35
C PHE A 93 4.63 -3.30 -11.28
N THR A 94 5.93 -3.24 -11.53
CA THR A 94 6.85 -4.37 -11.30
C THR A 94 7.62 -4.08 -10.02
N TRP A 95 7.63 -5.01 -9.05
CA TRP A 95 8.47 -4.81 -7.87
C TRP A 95 9.96 -4.80 -8.28
N PRO A 96 10.79 -4.01 -7.59
CA PRO A 96 12.22 -4.05 -7.81
C PRO A 96 12.83 -5.35 -7.26
N ASP A 97 14.00 -5.71 -7.76
CA ASP A 97 14.81 -6.79 -7.19
C ASP A 97 15.18 -6.44 -5.73
N GLY A 98 15.12 -7.44 -4.83
CA GLY A 98 15.46 -7.27 -3.41
C GLY A 98 14.41 -6.53 -2.55
N ALA A 99 13.20 -6.30 -3.08
CA ALA A 99 12.05 -5.82 -2.30
C ALA A 99 11.42 -6.93 -1.43
N ASP A 100 12.22 -7.57 -0.58
CA ASP A 100 11.78 -8.70 0.25
C ASP A 100 11.21 -8.27 1.61
N SER A 101 11.38 -6.99 1.99
CA SER A 101 10.88 -6.45 3.25
C SER A 101 10.72 -4.93 3.21
N GLY A 102 10.00 -4.38 4.19
CA GLY A 102 9.86 -2.94 4.38
C GLY A 102 8.82 -2.30 3.44
N VAL A 103 8.94 -0.99 3.27
CA VAL A 103 8.05 -0.17 2.43
C VAL A 103 8.72 0.12 1.10
N VAL A 104 8.05 -0.23 0.01
CA VAL A 104 8.54 0.00 -1.36
C VAL A 104 7.72 1.13 -1.99
N PRO A 105 8.35 2.27 -2.31
CA PRO A 105 7.71 3.34 -3.05
C PRO A 105 7.26 2.88 -4.43
N LEU A 106 6.12 3.41 -4.88
CA LEU A 106 5.63 3.28 -6.24
C LEU A 106 6.14 4.45 -7.08
N GLU A 107 6.54 4.20 -8.32
CA GLU A 107 6.77 5.24 -9.33
C GLU A 107 5.45 5.87 -9.78
N TYR A 108 4.77 6.56 -8.86
CA TYR A 108 3.42 7.06 -9.07
C TYR A 108 3.43 8.52 -9.54
N GLN A 109 3.65 8.71 -10.84
CA GLN A 109 3.74 10.04 -11.45
C GLN A 109 2.39 10.49 -12.04
N SER A 110 1.45 10.88 -11.17
CA SER A 110 0.14 11.37 -11.60
C SER A 110 0.21 12.72 -12.30
N ARG A 111 -0.56 12.87 -13.40
CA ARG A 111 -0.82 14.15 -14.06
C ARG A 111 -1.73 15.08 -13.25
N TYR A 112 -2.35 14.56 -12.19
CA TYR A 112 -3.23 15.29 -11.28
C TYR A 112 -2.57 15.55 -9.92
N ARG A 113 -1.23 15.56 -9.85
CA ARG A 113 -0.49 15.74 -8.60
C ARG A 113 -0.96 16.92 -7.74
N ASP A 114 -1.29 18.05 -8.36
CA ASP A 114 -1.70 19.26 -7.64
C ASP A 114 -3.05 19.04 -6.93
N GLN A 115 -3.96 18.32 -7.58
CA GLN A 115 -5.22 17.90 -6.97
C GLN A 115 -4.97 16.84 -5.89
N LEU A 116 -4.07 15.88 -6.15
CA LEU A 116 -3.78 14.80 -5.20
C LEU A 116 -3.10 15.29 -3.92
N ALA A 117 -2.27 16.32 -4.01
CA ALA A 117 -1.62 16.97 -2.88
C ALA A 117 -2.64 17.64 -1.92
N GLY A 118 -3.85 17.96 -2.39
CA GLY A 118 -4.93 18.51 -1.58
C GLY A 118 -5.69 17.48 -0.73
N TYR A 119 -5.47 16.17 -0.94
CA TYR A 119 -6.14 15.12 -0.18
C TYR A 119 -5.41 14.79 1.12
N ASP A 120 -6.15 14.83 2.23
CA ASP A 120 -5.70 14.39 3.56
C ASP A 120 -5.24 12.94 3.56
N ALA A 121 -4.52 12.52 4.60
CA ALA A 121 -3.91 11.19 4.74
C ALA A 121 -4.80 10.01 4.31
N LYS A 122 -6.07 10.01 4.75
CA LYS A 122 -7.03 8.95 4.51
C LYS A 122 -8.04 9.28 3.41
N ASP A 123 -7.74 10.27 2.56
CA ASP A 123 -8.60 10.68 1.45
C ASP A 123 -8.23 10.03 0.12
N LEU A 124 -7.09 9.33 0.04
CA LEU A 124 -6.75 8.43 -1.07
C LEU A 124 -6.73 6.99 -0.55
N ALA A 125 -7.65 6.18 -1.05
CA ALA A 125 -7.68 4.75 -0.80
C ALA A 125 -6.86 4.00 -1.84
N ILE A 126 -6.06 3.04 -1.37
CA ILE A 126 -5.14 2.26 -2.21
C ILE A 126 -5.40 0.78 -1.95
N LEU A 127 -5.54 0.01 -3.02
CA LEU A 127 -5.54 -1.45 -3.02
C LEU A 127 -4.39 -1.95 -3.88
N GLY A 128 -3.51 -2.75 -3.29
CA GLY A 128 -2.47 -3.48 -4.01
C GLY A 128 -2.79 -4.98 -4.03
N TYR A 129 -2.68 -5.61 -5.19
CA TYR A 129 -2.76 -7.06 -5.37
C TYR A 129 -1.51 -7.52 -6.10
N GLU A 130 -0.96 -8.69 -5.75
CA GLU A 130 0.14 -9.26 -6.54
C GLU A 130 -0.39 -9.80 -7.87
N GLY A 131 0.25 -9.39 -8.98
CA GLY A 131 -0.05 -9.75 -10.37
C GLY A 131 -0.48 -8.57 -11.25
N ASP A 132 -0.72 -8.86 -12.54
CA ASP A 132 -1.10 -7.86 -13.55
C ASP A 132 -2.59 -7.45 -13.42
N CYS A 133 -2.90 -6.16 -13.51
CA CYS A 133 -4.28 -5.66 -13.34
C CYS A 133 -5.30 -6.27 -14.31
N ARG A 134 -4.86 -6.71 -15.48
CA ARG A 134 -5.76 -7.34 -16.48
C ARG A 134 -6.10 -8.79 -16.12
N GLN A 135 -5.32 -9.40 -15.23
CA GLN A 135 -5.42 -10.81 -14.88
C GLN A 135 -5.94 -11.01 -13.45
N VAL A 136 -5.76 -10.03 -12.57
CA VAL A 136 -6.07 -10.11 -11.15
C VAL A 136 -7.28 -9.23 -10.80
N PRO A 137 -8.51 -9.78 -10.83
CA PRO A 137 -9.70 -9.04 -10.42
C PRO A 137 -9.73 -8.82 -8.90
N ASP A 138 -9.23 -9.79 -8.14
CA ASP A 138 -9.17 -9.84 -6.67
C ASP A 138 -8.02 -10.75 -6.18
N GLY A 139 -7.81 -10.76 -4.87
CA GLY A 139 -6.76 -11.56 -4.23
C GLY A 139 -6.46 -11.05 -2.81
N PRO A 140 -5.46 -11.63 -2.14
CA PRO A 140 -4.87 -11.03 -0.95
C PRO A 140 -4.39 -9.61 -1.23
N VAL A 141 -4.70 -8.70 -0.31
CA VAL A 141 -4.43 -7.26 -0.44
C VAL A 141 -3.13 -6.94 0.29
N LEU A 142 -2.25 -6.21 -0.37
CA LEU A 142 -1.06 -5.62 0.23
C LEU A 142 -1.44 -4.37 1.04
N VAL A 143 -0.78 -4.17 2.19
CA VAL A 143 -0.95 -2.93 2.96
C VAL A 143 -0.27 -1.79 2.23
N ALA A 144 -1.01 -0.71 1.99
CA ALA A 144 -0.45 0.50 1.39
C ALA A 144 0.05 1.48 2.46
N ALA A 145 1.14 2.17 2.16
CA ALA A 145 1.67 3.29 2.92
C ALA A 145 1.53 4.57 2.12
N ARG A 146 1.49 5.71 2.84
CA ARG A 146 1.41 7.03 2.22
C ARG A 146 2.28 8.03 2.97
N GLY A 147 3.17 8.69 2.24
CA GLY A 147 4.25 9.51 2.78
C GLY A 147 5.52 8.72 3.07
N THR A 148 6.37 9.26 3.95
CA THR A 148 7.76 8.80 4.14
C THR A 148 7.97 7.92 5.37
N ASP A 149 6.92 7.62 6.15
CA ASP A 149 7.06 6.76 7.32
C ASP A 149 7.19 5.30 6.87
N GLN A 150 8.36 4.72 7.14
CA GLN A 150 8.69 3.34 6.83
C GLN A 150 8.54 2.42 8.05
N GLN A 151 8.06 2.93 9.18
CA GLN A 151 7.82 2.12 10.36
C GLN A 151 6.70 1.12 10.12
N GLN A 152 6.79 0.01 10.83
CA GLN A 152 5.75 -1.00 10.79
C GLN A 152 4.47 -0.44 11.45
N PRO A 153 3.31 -0.59 10.80
CA PRO A 153 2.09 0.00 11.31
C PRO A 153 1.63 -0.75 12.57
N ALA A 154 1.18 0.01 13.58
CA ALA A 154 0.49 -0.58 14.74
C ALA A 154 -0.97 -0.92 14.45
N THR A 155 -1.55 -0.29 13.42
CA THR A 155 -2.94 -0.46 13.00
C THR A 155 -3.06 -0.40 11.48
N LEU A 156 -4.11 -1.01 10.93
CA LEU A 156 -4.53 -0.82 9.54
C LEU A 156 -5.84 -0.06 9.50
N ASP A 157 -6.00 0.82 8.52
CA ASP A 157 -7.26 1.46 8.19
C ASP A 157 -7.84 0.83 6.93
N ILE A 158 -8.95 0.12 7.10
CA ILE A 158 -9.72 -0.42 5.97
C ILE A 158 -10.76 0.62 5.59
N LEU A 159 -10.64 1.14 4.38
CA LEU A 159 -11.52 2.16 3.83
C LEU A 159 -12.68 1.48 3.12
N VAL A 160 -13.91 1.77 3.57
CA VAL A 160 -15.11 1.02 3.18
C VAL A 160 -16.17 1.97 2.60
N ASN A 161 -16.69 1.60 1.43
CA ASN A 161 -17.94 2.11 0.93
C ASN A 161 -19.10 1.36 1.61
N SER A 162 -19.60 1.91 2.72
CA SER A 162 -20.66 1.27 3.49
C SER A 162 -22.04 1.41 2.84
N GLY A 163 -22.19 2.33 1.88
CA GLY A 163 -23.51 2.72 1.37
C GLY A 163 -24.40 3.26 2.49
N ARG A 164 -23.81 3.96 3.48
CA ARG A 164 -24.45 4.46 4.71
C ARG A 164 -25.03 3.35 5.60
N SER A 165 -24.34 2.22 5.71
CA SER A 165 -24.73 1.10 6.57
C SER A 165 -23.91 1.09 7.86
N ASP A 166 -24.48 0.57 8.96
CA ASP A 166 -23.67 0.21 10.13
C ASP A 166 -22.64 -0.82 9.68
N THR A 167 -21.37 -0.58 9.96
CA THR A 167 -20.27 -1.39 9.40
C THR A 167 -19.39 -1.93 10.52
N PHE A 168 -19.03 -3.20 10.38
CA PHE A 168 -18.17 -3.91 11.32
C PHE A 168 -17.10 -4.68 10.56
N ALA A 169 -15.88 -4.74 11.10
CA ALA A 169 -14.84 -5.64 10.65
C ALA A 169 -14.77 -6.84 11.60
N VAL A 170 -14.82 -8.05 11.05
CA VAL A 170 -14.66 -9.30 11.81
C VAL A 170 -13.35 -9.95 11.40
N LEU A 171 -12.39 -9.99 12.32
CA LEU A 171 -11.11 -10.68 12.15
C LEU A 171 -11.35 -12.16 12.47
N THR A 172 -11.14 -13.06 11.51
CA THR A 172 -11.63 -14.45 11.61
C THR A 172 -10.58 -15.47 12.03
N ASN A 173 -9.30 -15.20 11.80
CA ASN A 173 -8.22 -16.17 11.96
C ASN A 173 -7.26 -15.87 13.13
N LEU A 174 -7.73 -15.17 14.17
CA LEU A 174 -6.92 -14.86 15.35
C LEU A 174 -6.80 -16.07 16.29
N ALA A 175 -5.66 -16.15 17.00
CA ALA A 175 -5.38 -17.25 17.95
C ALA A 175 -6.42 -17.37 19.07
N ASN A 176 -6.94 -16.24 19.57
CA ASN A 176 -7.94 -16.17 20.64
C ASN A 176 -9.40 -16.26 20.12
N GLY A 177 -9.59 -16.61 18.85
CA GLY A 177 -10.88 -16.66 18.17
C GLY A 177 -11.30 -15.33 17.53
N PRO A 178 -12.42 -15.31 16.78
CA PRO A 178 -12.81 -14.15 15.99
C PRO A 178 -13.08 -12.90 16.83
N LYS A 179 -12.66 -11.73 16.33
CA LYS A 179 -12.85 -10.43 16.97
C LYS A 179 -13.66 -9.49 16.09
N THR A 180 -14.69 -8.87 16.65
CA THR A 180 -15.53 -7.90 15.92
C THR A 180 -15.20 -6.47 16.36
N LEU A 181 -15.01 -5.58 15.39
CA LEU A 181 -14.69 -4.18 15.57
C LEU A 181 -15.78 -3.33 14.91
N ALA A 182 -16.29 -2.33 15.62
CA ALA A 182 -17.17 -1.32 15.03
C ALA A 182 -16.35 -0.35 14.19
N CYS A 183 -16.80 -0.07 12.98
CA CYS A 183 -16.15 0.88 12.09
C CYS A 183 -16.71 2.29 12.29
N GLN A 184 -15.88 3.30 12.01
CA GLN A 184 -16.22 4.71 12.19
C GLN A 184 -16.71 5.30 10.88
N THR A 185 -17.90 5.90 10.89
CA THR A 185 -18.39 6.69 9.75
C THR A 185 -17.59 7.99 9.66
N ILE A 186 -17.06 8.28 8.48
CA ILE A 186 -16.47 9.58 8.17
C ILE A 186 -17.62 10.57 8.03
N THR A 187 -17.62 11.70 8.73
CA THR A 187 -18.71 12.69 8.65
C THR A 187 -18.38 13.91 7.80
N ALA A 188 -17.09 14.17 7.58
CA ALA A 188 -16.60 15.31 6.82
C ALA A 188 -16.66 15.08 5.29
N GLY A 189 -16.87 16.16 4.55
CA GLY A 189 -16.65 16.24 3.10
C GLY A 189 -17.55 15.34 2.25
N ARG A 190 -17.20 15.27 0.96
CA ARG A 190 -17.79 14.34 -0.02
C ARG A 190 -17.21 12.95 0.19
N ARG A 191 -18.07 11.92 0.14
CA ARG A 191 -17.80 10.54 0.57
C ARG A 191 -18.33 9.49 -0.42
N THR A 192 -18.29 9.81 -1.71
CA THR A 192 -18.87 8.95 -2.75
C THR A 192 -17.99 7.73 -3.06
N GLY A 193 -16.67 7.87 -2.96
CA GLY A 193 -15.73 6.76 -3.11
C GLY A 193 -15.81 5.78 -1.93
N TYR A 194 -15.79 6.31 -0.71
CA TYR A 194 -16.01 5.58 0.54
C TYR A 194 -16.42 6.54 1.67
N ASP A 195 -17.04 6.00 2.72
CA ASP A 195 -17.66 6.78 3.79
C ASP A 195 -17.36 6.26 5.20
N THR A 196 -16.57 5.20 5.32
CA THR A 196 -16.33 4.48 6.58
C THR A 196 -14.89 4.01 6.69
N VAL A 197 -14.33 4.02 7.90
CA VAL A 197 -13.00 3.48 8.22
C VAL A 197 -13.12 2.42 9.32
N CYS A 198 -12.56 1.24 9.08
CA CYS A 198 -12.38 0.23 10.12
C CYS A 198 -10.90 0.21 10.53
N THR A 199 -10.60 0.70 11.74
CA THR A 199 -9.22 0.66 12.27
C THR A 199 -8.99 -0.68 12.98
N VAL A 200 -8.03 -1.44 12.47
CA VAL A 200 -7.73 -2.80 12.89
C VAL A 200 -6.37 -2.82 13.61
N PRO A 201 -6.30 -3.21 14.90
CA PRO A 201 -5.03 -3.31 15.60
C PRO A 201 -4.24 -4.53 15.13
N LEU A 202 -2.93 -4.36 14.96
CA LEU A 202 -2.01 -5.43 14.53
C LEU A 202 -1.33 -6.17 15.68
N ALA A 203 -1.61 -5.82 16.94
CA ALA A 203 -0.97 -6.43 18.11
C ALA A 203 -1.33 -7.92 18.32
N GLU A 204 -2.44 -8.38 17.76
CA GLU A 204 -3.00 -9.73 17.94
C GLU A 204 -3.10 -10.47 16.61
N THR A 205 -2.19 -10.25 15.67
CA THR A 205 -2.27 -10.85 14.32
C THR A 205 -1.75 -12.28 14.26
N PRO A 206 -2.19 -13.07 13.26
CA PRO A 206 -1.68 -14.42 13.04
C PRO A 206 -0.20 -14.43 12.62
N ASP A 207 0.53 -15.45 13.07
CA ASP A 207 1.97 -15.61 12.77
C ASP A 207 2.26 -15.97 11.30
N ASN A 208 1.24 -16.39 10.54
CA ASN A 208 1.40 -16.78 9.13
C ASN A 208 1.49 -15.58 8.16
N GLY A 209 1.47 -14.35 8.68
CA GLY A 209 1.55 -13.13 7.87
C GLY A 209 0.28 -12.82 7.06
N LEU A 210 -0.83 -13.51 7.31
CA LEU A 210 -2.11 -13.31 6.63
C LEU A 210 -3.21 -12.98 7.63
N LEU A 211 -3.87 -11.84 7.46
CA LEU A 211 -5.02 -11.46 8.28
C LEU A 211 -6.31 -11.61 7.46
N GLU A 212 -7.22 -12.47 7.92
CA GLU A 212 -8.54 -12.64 7.31
C GLU A 212 -9.57 -11.72 7.96
N ILE A 213 -10.26 -10.92 7.13
CA ILE A 213 -11.20 -9.91 7.59
C ILE A 213 -12.50 -10.02 6.80
N ARG A 214 -13.62 -10.01 7.51
CA ARG A 214 -14.95 -9.90 6.92
C ARG A 214 -15.56 -8.56 7.24
N ILE A 215 -15.89 -7.80 6.20
CA ILE A 215 -16.66 -6.57 6.32
C ILE A 215 -18.14 -6.92 6.32
N MET A 216 -18.78 -6.63 7.44
CA MET A 216 -20.20 -6.83 7.68
C MET A 216 -20.90 -5.48 7.64
N ARG A 217 -21.97 -5.38 6.85
CA ARG A 217 -22.78 -4.17 6.73
C ARG A 217 -24.23 -4.46 7.09
N ARG A 218 -24.82 -3.64 7.94
CA ARG A 218 -26.23 -3.75 8.35
C ARG A 218 -26.98 -2.49 7.95
N ARG A 219 -28.08 -2.67 7.22
CA ARG A 219 -28.93 -1.58 6.74
C ARG A 219 -30.38 -1.87 7.11
N PHE A 220 -31.00 -1.01 7.91
CA PHE A 220 -32.38 -1.18 8.41
C PHE A 220 -32.63 -2.59 8.97
N ASP A 221 -31.78 -3.03 9.90
CA ASP A 221 -31.80 -4.35 10.54
C ASP A 221 -31.56 -5.57 9.64
N ARG A 222 -31.27 -5.36 8.35
CA ARG A 222 -30.88 -6.43 7.43
C ARG A 222 -29.37 -6.48 7.25
N MET A 223 -28.81 -7.68 7.38
CA MET A 223 -27.43 -7.94 7.04
C MET A 223 -27.29 -8.00 5.51
N MET A 224 -26.40 -7.18 4.98
CA MET A 224 -25.97 -7.28 3.58
C MET A 224 -25.01 -8.46 3.41
N PRO A 225 -24.80 -8.95 2.18
CA PRO A 225 -23.74 -9.92 1.90
C PRO A 225 -22.40 -9.44 2.46
N ALA A 226 -21.73 -10.32 3.20
CA ALA A 226 -20.41 -10.04 3.74
C ALA A 226 -19.39 -9.91 2.61
N THR A 227 -18.42 -9.01 2.77
CA THR A 227 -17.26 -8.93 1.89
C THR A 227 -16.05 -9.45 2.64
N SER A 228 -15.46 -10.55 2.18
CA SER A 228 -14.22 -11.07 2.74
C SER A 228 -13.03 -10.43 2.04
N LEU A 229 -11.97 -10.14 2.79
CA LEU A 229 -10.65 -9.83 2.26
C LEU A 229 -9.58 -10.57 3.08
N VAL A 230 -8.48 -10.90 2.42
CA VAL A 230 -7.25 -11.38 3.06
C VAL A 230 -6.23 -10.27 2.92
N VAL A 231 -5.52 -9.93 3.98
CA VAL A 231 -4.45 -8.91 3.97
C VAL A 231 -3.11 -9.59 4.18
N HIS A 232 -2.15 -9.33 3.30
CA HIS A 232 -0.75 -9.63 3.55
C HIS A 232 -0.20 -8.63 4.56
N LEU A 233 0.17 -9.14 5.73
CA LEU A 233 0.75 -8.31 6.78
C LEU A 233 2.18 -7.93 6.42
N PRO A 234 2.62 -6.70 6.76
CA PRO A 234 4.00 -6.28 6.57
C PRO A 234 4.97 -7.23 7.26
N VAL A 235 6.00 -7.66 6.54
CA VAL A 235 7.08 -8.45 7.13
C VAL A 235 7.90 -7.58 8.06
N ASN A 236 8.22 -8.08 9.26
CA ASN A 236 9.24 -7.48 10.11
C ASN A 236 10.55 -7.46 9.32
N GLY A 237 11.01 -6.28 8.88
CA GLY A 237 12.42 -6.11 8.55
C GLY A 237 13.21 -6.47 9.80
N ILE A 238 14.03 -7.52 9.71
CA ILE A 238 14.97 -7.85 10.79
C ILE A 238 15.82 -6.59 11.02
N ARG A 239 15.76 -6.03 12.22
CA ARG A 239 16.65 -4.95 12.65
C ARG A 239 18.08 -5.44 12.76
#